data_AF-A0A2V8MEI7-F1
#
_entry.id   AF-A0A2V8MEI7-F1
#
_cell.length_a   1.000
_cell.length_b   1.000
_cell.length_c   1.000
_cell.angle_alpha   90.00
_cell.angle_beta   90.00
_cell.angle_gamma   90.00
#
_symmetry.space_group_name_H-M   'P 1'
#
loop_
_entity.id
_entity.type
_entity.pdbx_description
1 polymer ?
#
loop_
_entity_poly.entity_id
_entity_poly.type
_entity_poly.pdbx_seq_one_letter_code
_entity_poly.pdbx_strand_id
1 'polypeptide(L)'
;MHATLRFSRRLVQLTALLVSLICTIVAQQRSEAAQAPFNENAYRVGERLTYNVDFSHFISAAHVELFVAGRGRFFNRDGIQLRAHVETSGVVSVALFAINNDYTTYVDPESGLPFRSQQVVHGADRASEFSSDYNQPAGADAIPAGLRTGEFPGTYDLISALYRARAMPLVDGASYFITVRAENEVFHAELKVSGKQRVKTNVGSFNAIATRMNVKGGPDYNIRVYFSDDERHVPVLIIAKHPAGEIRAELAGSEIVPPPIGPGPRTKIIPAPRPTPTRTPDERPKPPLDLPFKVGEQLNYQVYLGAAAQSVGSITLAIRARGRYFNRDGLQVAATAQSTGSLMKVFAVNDQITSYVDPETLLPFRTELSLSEGKHRAKRSYDLDQNRGAVTTNEKQRIEIPVGTHDLLSLVYALRTFDLSPQKKNAISILAVSKPRTLLIESKRRETIELNGQKISAIMLQLTVPDDPQSDRLQLRMWVGDDSRHLPLRISAVTELGPARADLIILPASSQ
;
A
#
# COMPACT_ATOMS: atom_id res chain seq x y z
N MET A 1 55.01 64.66 -10.04
CA MET A 1 55.16 63.98 -8.73
C MET A 1 53.77 63.52 -8.30
N HIS A 2 53.51 62.21 -8.35
CA HIS A 2 52.23 61.61 -7.99
C HIS A 2 52.10 61.53 -6.47
N ALA A 3 51.13 62.25 -5.90
CA ALA A 3 50.71 62.08 -4.51
C ALA A 3 49.65 60.99 -4.45
N THR A 4 50.02 59.83 -3.92
CA THR A 4 49.13 58.69 -3.68
C THR A 4 48.27 58.93 -2.44
N LEU A 5 46.95 59.02 -2.64
CA LEU A 5 45.96 59.03 -1.56
C LEU A 5 45.99 57.68 -0.82
N ARG A 6 46.53 57.69 0.40
CA ARG A 6 46.48 56.55 1.32
C ARG A 6 45.06 56.37 1.84
N PHE A 7 44.30 55.45 1.23
CA PHE A 7 43.05 54.95 1.81
C PHE A 7 43.35 54.27 3.16
N SER A 8 42.70 54.76 4.22
CA SER A 8 42.88 54.26 5.58
C SER A 8 42.33 52.82 5.68
N ARG A 9 43.17 51.90 6.17
CA ARG A 9 42.82 50.48 6.41
C ARG A 9 41.60 50.29 7.33
N ARG A 10 41.20 51.32 8.08
CA ARG A 10 40.01 51.27 8.96
C ARG A 10 38.68 51.38 8.21
N LEU A 11 38.65 52.06 7.05
CA LEU A 11 37.42 52.19 6.25
C LEU A 11 37.09 50.88 5.49
N VAL A 12 38.13 50.16 5.04
CA VAL A 12 38.00 48.84 4.38
C VAL A 12 37.57 47.75 5.36
N GLN A 13 37.98 47.84 6.63
CA GLN A 13 37.55 46.89 7.67
C GLN A 13 36.09 47.10 8.10
N LEU A 14 35.58 48.34 8.10
CA LEU A 14 34.16 48.60 8.41
C LEU A 14 33.22 48.18 7.27
N THR A 15 33.62 48.36 6.00
CA THR A 15 32.82 47.86 4.86
C THR A 15 32.87 46.35 4.72
N ALA A 16 33.99 45.71 5.05
CA ALA A 16 34.08 44.25 5.11
C ALA A 16 33.25 43.65 6.26
N LEU A 17 33.12 44.34 7.41
CA LEU A 17 32.25 43.92 8.51
C LEU A 17 30.76 44.13 8.18
N LEU A 18 30.40 45.20 7.45
CA LEU A 18 29.01 45.42 7.01
C LEU A 18 28.59 44.42 5.92
N VAL A 19 29.50 44.08 4.99
CA VAL A 19 29.26 43.06 3.97
C VAL A 19 29.27 41.64 4.56
N SER A 20 30.05 41.37 5.61
CA SER A 20 29.97 40.08 6.33
C SER A 20 28.74 39.97 7.23
N LEU A 21 28.22 41.08 7.77
CA LEU A 21 26.95 41.10 8.51
C LEU A 21 25.73 40.94 7.59
N ILE A 22 25.83 41.34 6.32
CA ILE A 22 24.80 41.11 5.29
C ILE A 22 24.91 39.68 4.70
N CYS A 23 26.12 39.13 4.58
CA CYS A 23 26.34 37.76 4.08
C CYS A 23 26.17 36.65 5.13
N THR A 24 25.89 36.97 6.40
CA THR A 24 25.65 35.95 7.45
C THR A 24 24.17 35.64 7.70
N ILE A 25 23.24 36.19 6.89
CA ILE A 25 21.79 35.88 6.97
C ILE A 25 21.34 34.89 5.87
N VAL A 26 22.25 34.21 5.17
CA VAL A 26 21.93 32.87 4.64
C VAL A 26 22.20 31.84 5.74
N ALA A 27 21.66 32.11 6.93
CA ALA A 27 21.38 31.04 7.87
C ALA A 27 20.45 30.09 7.12
N GLN A 28 20.77 28.78 7.11
CA GLN A 28 19.79 27.76 6.75
C GLN A 28 18.51 28.09 7.51
N GLN A 29 17.50 28.64 6.83
CA GLN A 29 16.23 28.98 7.44
C GLN A 29 15.61 27.66 7.87
N ARG A 30 15.73 27.38 9.16
CA ARG A 30 15.07 26.29 9.85
C ARG A 30 13.82 26.89 10.45
N SER A 31 12.70 26.64 9.80
CA SER A 31 11.41 27.18 10.23
C SER A 31 10.46 26.05 10.55
N GLU A 32 9.72 26.18 11.64
CA GLU A 32 8.55 25.33 11.84
C GLU A 32 7.53 25.61 10.74
N ALA A 33 6.96 24.56 10.18
CA ALA A 33 6.02 24.70 9.09
C ALA A 33 4.79 25.50 9.51
N ALA A 34 4.32 25.45 10.76
CA ALA A 34 3.20 26.29 11.20
C ALA A 34 3.53 27.80 11.24
N GLN A 35 4.82 28.17 11.31
CA GLN A 35 5.27 29.55 11.46
C GLN A 35 5.77 30.17 10.14
N ALA A 36 6.00 29.35 9.11
CA ALA A 36 6.39 29.85 7.80
C ALA A 36 5.28 30.73 7.18
N PRO A 37 5.61 31.70 6.30
CA PRO A 37 4.60 32.43 5.55
C PRO A 37 3.65 31.48 4.81
N PHE A 38 2.37 31.81 4.75
CA PHE A 38 1.37 31.06 4.00
C PHE A 38 1.04 31.79 2.70
N ASN A 39 1.26 31.13 1.57
CA ASN A 39 0.88 31.63 0.26
C ASN A 39 -0.60 31.27 -0.04
N GLU A 40 -1.49 32.25 0.04
CA GLU A 40 -2.92 32.07 -0.26
C GLU A 40 -3.22 31.67 -1.72
N ASN A 41 -2.28 31.91 -2.64
CA ASN A 41 -2.43 31.55 -4.06
C ASN A 41 -1.96 30.13 -4.36
N ALA A 42 -1.44 29.39 -3.38
CA ALA A 42 -0.89 28.06 -3.57
C ALA A 42 -1.91 27.05 -4.13
N TYR A 43 -3.19 27.26 -3.82
CA TYR A 43 -4.30 26.45 -4.31
C TYR A 43 -5.61 27.23 -4.27
N ARG A 44 -6.58 26.85 -5.11
CA ARG A 44 -7.84 27.59 -5.28
C ARG A 44 -9.03 26.66 -5.24
N VAL A 45 -10.18 27.18 -4.80
CA VAL A 45 -11.45 26.44 -4.80
C VAL A 45 -11.77 25.97 -6.22
N GLY A 46 -12.17 24.71 -6.34
CA GLY A 46 -12.42 24.03 -7.61
C GLY A 46 -11.18 23.36 -8.20
N GLU A 47 -9.98 23.56 -7.65
CA GLU A 47 -8.78 22.89 -8.15
C GLU A 47 -8.88 21.37 -7.92
N ARG A 48 -8.81 20.61 -9.02
CA ARG A 48 -8.74 19.16 -9.05
C ARG A 48 -7.40 18.72 -9.63
N LEU A 49 -6.67 17.89 -8.88
CA LEU A 49 -5.42 17.28 -9.30
C LEU A 49 -5.59 15.76 -9.29
N THR A 50 -5.26 15.11 -10.39
CA THR A 50 -5.28 13.64 -10.47
C THR A 50 -3.87 13.10 -10.63
N TYR A 51 -3.62 11.93 -10.06
CA TYR A 51 -2.32 11.28 -10.05
C TYR A 51 -2.44 9.82 -10.44
N ASN A 52 -1.47 9.34 -11.21
CA ASN A 52 -1.24 7.92 -11.41
C ASN A 52 -0.11 7.50 -10.49
N VAL A 53 -0.35 6.45 -9.70
CA VAL A 53 0.61 5.91 -8.74
C VAL A 53 1.12 4.59 -9.26
N ASP A 54 2.42 4.51 -9.53
CA ASP A 54 3.11 3.26 -9.75
C ASP A 54 3.63 2.74 -8.40
N PHE A 55 3.67 1.42 -8.25
CA PHE A 55 4.27 0.76 -7.09
C PHE A 55 5.17 -0.37 -7.55
N SER A 56 6.47 -0.32 -7.26
CA SER A 56 7.44 -1.32 -7.70
C SER A 56 7.33 -1.56 -9.22
N HIS A 57 7.00 -2.77 -9.66
CA HIS A 57 6.79 -3.14 -11.07
C HIS A 57 5.34 -2.96 -11.55
N PHE A 58 4.44 -2.46 -10.70
CA PHE A 58 3.04 -2.19 -11.00
C PHE A 58 2.86 -0.77 -11.54
N ILE A 59 2.68 -0.67 -12.86
CA ILE A 59 2.33 0.60 -13.51
C ILE A 59 0.85 0.90 -13.25
N SER A 60 0.55 2.16 -12.89
CA SER A 60 -0.79 2.65 -12.58
C SER A 60 -1.47 1.82 -11.48
N ALA A 61 -0.73 1.43 -10.44
CA ALA A 61 -1.21 0.69 -9.29
C ALA A 61 -2.38 1.35 -8.55
N ALA A 62 -2.44 2.68 -8.55
CA ALA A 62 -3.57 3.42 -7.98
C ALA A 62 -3.80 4.74 -8.72
N HIS A 63 -5.02 5.26 -8.59
CA HIS A 63 -5.39 6.62 -8.94
C HIS A 63 -5.66 7.41 -7.67
N VAL A 64 -5.12 8.63 -7.61
CA VAL A 64 -5.38 9.56 -6.51
C VAL A 64 -5.95 10.83 -7.09
N GLU A 65 -7.08 11.28 -6.55
CA GLU A 65 -7.66 12.59 -6.83
C GLU A 65 -7.51 13.47 -5.58
N LEU A 66 -7.02 14.69 -5.74
CA LEU A 66 -7.05 15.74 -4.73
C LEU A 66 -7.97 16.86 -5.21
N PHE A 67 -8.84 17.35 -4.34
CA PHE A 67 -9.83 18.37 -4.70
C PHE A 67 -10.00 19.43 -3.61
N VAL A 68 -9.87 20.70 -4.01
CA VAL A 68 -10.18 21.86 -3.14
C VAL A 68 -11.66 22.17 -3.26
N ALA A 69 -12.48 21.53 -2.43
CA ALA A 69 -13.93 21.50 -2.59
C ALA A 69 -14.62 22.84 -2.31
N GLY A 70 -14.09 23.65 -1.39
CA GLY A 70 -14.72 24.91 -1.03
C GLY A 70 -13.98 25.69 0.05
N ARG A 71 -14.28 26.99 0.12
CA ARG A 71 -13.90 27.88 1.22
C ARG A 71 -15.17 28.49 1.80
N GLY A 72 -15.30 28.48 3.12
CA GLY A 72 -16.50 28.98 3.79
C GLY A 72 -16.50 28.66 5.27
N ARG A 73 -17.66 28.74 5.90
CA ARG A 73 -17.82 28.45 7.33
C ARG A 73 -18.21 27.00 7.55
N PHE A 74 -17.33 26.23 8.19
CA PHE A 74 -17.52 24.83 8.55
C PHE A 74 -17.37 24.67 10.05
N PHE A 75 -18.32 24.00 10.72
CA PHE A 75 -18.26 23.76 12.16
C PHE A 75 -18.01 25.05 12.98
N ASN A 76 -18.72 26.13 12.60
CA ASN A 76 -18.60 27.48 13.16
C ASN A 76 -17.26 28.20 12.95
N ARG A 77 -16.31 27.62 12.20
CA ARG A 77 -15.00 28.20 11.87
C ARG A 77 -14.91 28.52 10.39
N ASP A 78 -14.18 29.56 10.03
CA ASP A 78 -13.77 29.74 8.63
C ASP A 78 -12.76 28.67 8.26
N GLY A 79 -12.89 28.11 7.07
CA GLY A 79 -12.06 27.00 6.66
C GLY A 79 -12.09 26.71 5.16
N ILE A 80 -11.13 25.91 4.74
CA ILE A 80 -11.04 25.32 3.41
C ILE A 80 -11.31 23.83 3.54
N GLN A 81 -12.22 23.30 2.73
CA GLN A 81 -12.49 21.87 2.62
C GLN A 81 -11.59 21.27 1.54
N LEU A 82 -10.69 20.38 1.95
CA LEU A 82 -9.84 19.60 1.07
C LEU A 82 -10.34 18.16 1.05
N ARG A 83 -10.37 17.54 -0.14
CA ARG A 83 -10.76 16.15 -0.32
C ARG A 83 -9.65 15.38 -1.03
N ALA A 84 -9.53 14.11 -0.70
CA ALA A 84 -8.74 13.17 -1.47
C ALA A 84 -9.54 11.90 -1.70
N HIS A 85 -9.47 11.35 -2.90
CA HIS A 85 -9.97 10.03 -3.22
C HIS A 85 -8.79 9.16 -3.64
N VAL A 86 -8.72 7.94 -3.12
CA VAL A 86 -7.68 6.98 -3.46
C VAL A 86 -8.34 5.68 -3.86
N GLU A 87 -8.08 5.25 -5.09
CA GLU A 87 -8.52 3.96 -5.59
C GLU A 87 -7.35 3.16 -6.17
N THR A 88 -7.29 1.85 -5.89
CA THR A 88 -6.31 0.98 -6.57
C THR A 88 -6.87 0.49 -7.91
N SER A 89 -6.01 0.40 -8.92
CA SER A 89 -6.44 -0.03 -10.26
C SER A 89 -6.69 -1.54 -10.32
N GLY A 90 -7.53 -1.99 -11.26
CA GLY A 90 -8.08 -3.36 -11.27
C GLY A 90 -7.09 -4.53 -11.18
N VAL A 91 -5.84 -4.41 -11.65
CA VAL A 91 -4.83 -5.48 -11.48
C VAL A 91 -4.23 -5.48 -10.07
N VAL A 92 -4.07 -4.30 -9.45
CA VAL A 92 -3.57 -4.14 -8.07
C VAL A 92 -4.68 -4.29 -7.03
N SER A 93 -5.90 -3.88 -7.34
CA SER A 93 -7.09 -4.08 -6.51
C SER A 93 -7.41 -5.56 -6.28
N VAL A 94 -7.13 -6.42 -7.27
CA VAL A 94 -7.38 -7.87 -7.20
C VAL A 94 -6.15 -8.64 -6.68
N ALA A 95 -4.94 -8.15 -6.91
CA ALA A 95 -3.69 -8.89 -6.62
C ALA A 95 -2.92 -8.41 -5.37
N LEU A 96 -3.25 -7.22 -4.88
CA LEU A 96 -2.73 -6.64 -3.65
C LEU A 96 -3.93 -6.26 -2.77
N PHE A 97 -4.58 -5.12 -3.01
CA PHE A 97 -5.71 -4.70 -2.17
C PHE A 97 -6.60 -3.68 -2.88
N ALA A 98 -7.92 -3.84 -2.74
CA ALA A 98 -8.90 -2.86 -3.16
C ALA A 98 -8.94 -1.70 -2.16
N ILE A 99 -8.18 -0.63 -2.43
CA ILE A 99 -8.39 0.65 -1.76
C ILE A 99 -9.48 1.36 -2.55
N ASN A 100 -10.50 1.84 -1.85
CA ASN A 100 -11.42 2.84 -2.36
C ASN A 100 -11.78 3.70 -1.15
N ASN A 101 -11.02 4.76 -0.93
CA ASN A 101 -11.14 5.58 0.27
C ASN A 101 -11.34 7.03 -0.11
N ASP A 102 -12.30 7.67 0.57
CA ASP A 102 -12.45 9.11 0.56
C ASP A 102 -11.91 9.69 1.86
N TYR A 103 -11.17 10.78 1.73
CA TYR A 103 -10.65 11.56 2.83
C TYR A 103 -11.14 12.99 2.68
N THR A 104 -11.58 13.60 3.78
CA THR A 104 -11.95 15.01 3.82
C THR A 104 -11.27 15.65 5.02
N THR A 105 -10.57 16.76 4.80
CA THR A 105 -9.98 17.56 5.89
C THR A 105 -10.41 19.02 5.77
N TYR A 106 -10.72 19.62 6.91
CA TYR A 106 -11.08 21.03 7.02
C TYR A 106 -9.94 21.76 7.70
N VAL A 107 -9.34 22.70 6.97
CA VAL A 107 -8.15 23.43 7.42
C VAL A 107 -8.44 24.90 7.63
N ASP A 108 -7.73 25.47 8.59
CA ASP A 108 -7.67 26.91 8.81
C ASP A 108 -7.02 27.62 7.59
N PRO A 109 -7.62 28.69 7.03
CA PRO A 109 -7.12 29.30 5.79
C PRO A 109 -5.77 30.00 5.91
N GLU A 110 -5.35 30.40 7.11
CA GLU A 110 -4.11 31.16 7.32
C GLU A 110 -2.95 30.25 7.69
N SER A 111 -3.18 29.27 8.56
CA SER A 111 -2.15 28.34 9.03
C SER A 111 -2.09 27.04 8.22
N GLY A 112 -3.19 26.64 7.58
CA GLY A 112 -3.35 25.33 6.96
C GLY A 112 -3.50 24.18 7.96
N LEU A 113 -3.61 24.47 9.26
CA LEU A 113 -3.77 23.44 10.28
C LEU A 113 -5.18 22.82 10.21
N PRO A 114 -5.31 21.49 10.26
CA PRO A 114 -6.61 20.84 10.27
C PRO A 114 -7.31 21.07 11.60
N PHE A 115 -8.61 21.33 11.57
CA PHE A 115 -9.46 21.31 12.77
C PHE A 115 -10.43 20.11 12.79
N ARG A 116 -10.64 19.46 11.65
CA ARG A 116 -11.41 18.22 11.54
C ARG A 116 -10.99 17.41 10.32
N SER A 117 -10.86 16.10 10.48
CA SER A 117 -10.69 15.14 9.38
C SER A 117 -11.76 14.04 9.44
N GLN A 118 -12.12 13.54 8.27
CA GLN A 118 -13.04 12.44 8.05
C GLN A 118 -12.43 11.49 7.02
N GLN A 119 -12.60 10.20 7.24
CA GLN A 119 -12.20 9.15 6.32
C GLN A 119 -13.38 8.20 6.14
N VAL A 120 -13.74 7.95 4.90
CA VAL A 120 -14.70 6.93 4.51
C VAL A 120 -13.93 5.85 3.77
N VAL A 121 -13.88 4.66 4.37
CA VAL A 121 -13.27 3.47 3.77
C VAL A 121 -14.37 2.66 3.13
N HIS A 122 -14.39 2.55 1.80
CA HIS A 122 -15.34 1.70 1.08
C HIS A 122 -14.76 0.30 1.00
N GLY A 123 -15.21 -0.59 1.91
CA GLY A 123 -14.99 -2.02 1.75
C GLY A 123 -15.92 -2.60 0.69
N ALA A 124 -15.72 -3.87 0.32
CA ALA A 124 -16.52 -4.57 -0.69
C ALA A 124 -18.04 -4.42 -0.48
N ASP A 125 -18.48 -4.30 0.79
CA ASP A 125 -19.88 -4.43 1.18
C ASP A 125 -20.42 -3.29 2.04
N ARG A 126 -19.54 -2.54 2.70
CA ARG A 126 -19.89 -1.47 3.64
C ARG A 126 -18.84 -0.38 3.61
N ALA A 127 -19.32 0.86 3.63
CA ALA A 127 -18.51 2.01 3.95
C ALA A 127 -18.35 2.11 5.47
N SER A 128 -17.11 2.20 5.95
CA SER A 128 -16.79 2.53 7.34
C SER A 128 -16.37 3.99 7.41
N GLU A 129 -17.04 4.79 8.23
CA GLU A 129 -16.71 6.20 8.45
C GLU A 129 -15.94 6.37 9.78
N PHE A 130 -14.81 7.05 9.70
CA PHE A 130 -13.98 7.45 10.83
C PHE A 130 -13.86 8.98 10.82
N SER A 131 -13.94 9.61 11.99
CA SER A 131 -13.75 11.06 12.12
C SER A 131 -12.81 11.39 13.27
N SER A 132 -11.93 12.35 13.07
CA SER A 132 -11.06 12.90 14.11
C SER A 132 -11.19 14.42 14.17
N ASP A 133 -11.42 14.95 15.36
CA ASP A 133 -11.43 16.38 15.64
C ASP A 133 -10.05 16.80 16.18
N TYR A 134 -9.46 17.85 15.62
CA TYR A 134 -8.15 18.36 16.05
C TYR A 134 -8.34 19.54 16.98
N ASN A 135 -7.80 19.44 18.20
CA ASN A 135 -7.81 20.53 19.16
C ASN A 135 -6.66 21.52 18.85
N GLN A 136 -6.79 22.27 17.74
CA GLN A 136 -5.87 23.36 17.38
C GLN A 136 -6.34 24.69 18.00
N PRO A 137 -5.44 25.57 18.45
CA PRO A 137 -5.82 26.78 19.17
C PRO A 137 -6.65 27.72 18.28
N ALA A 138 -7.95 27.76 18.53
CA ALA A 138 -8.85 28.87 18.22
C ALA A 138 -9.97 28.97 19.29
N GLY A 139 -9.62 28.78 20.57
CA GLY A 139 -10.54 28.77 21.71
C GLY A 139 -11.08 27.37 22.03
N ALA A 140 -10.81 26.89 23.26
CA ALA A 140 -11.17 25.56 23.75
C ALA A 140 -12.68 25.34 24.01
N ASP A 141 -13.54 26.28 23.58
CA ASP A 141 -14.96 26.34 23.94
C ASP A 141 -15.89 25.65 22.94
N ALA A 142 -15.40 25.24 21.75
CA ALA A 142 -16.26 24.76 20.66
C ALA A 142 -16.39 23.23 20.52
N ILE A 143 -15.59 22.43 21.24
CA ILE A 143 -15.59 20.95 21.09
C ILE A 143 -16.05 20.29 22.41
N PRO A 144 -17.18 19.55 22.42
CA PRO A 144 -17.63 18.77 23.57
C PRO A 144 -16.55 17.78 24.03
N ALA A 145 -16.30 17.70 25.34
CA ALA A 145 -15.21 16.91 25.91
C ALA A 145 -15.20 15.43 25.47
N GLY A 146 -16.37 14.84 25.20
CA GLY A 146 -16.52 13.44 24.78
C GLY A 146 -16.10 13.12 23.33
N LEU A 147 -15.82 14.12 22.50
CA LEU A 147 -15.36 13.96 21.11
C LEU A 147 -13.87 14.31 20.92
N ARG A 148 -13.16 14.70 21.99
CA ARG A 148 -11.75 15.09 21.94
C ARG A 148 -10.87 13.84 21.84
N THR A 149 -10.18 13.63 20.72
CA THR A 149 -9.22 12.51 20.54
C THR A 149 -7.79 12.86 20.98
N GLY A 150 -7.61 13.84 21.88
CA GLY A 150 -6.32 14.31 22.39
C GLY A 150 -5.96 15.74 21.96
N GLU A 151 -4.96 16.35 22.61
CA GLU A 151 -4.43 17.68 22.25
C GLU A 151 -3.18 17.52 21.37
N PHE A 152 -3.24 18.02 20.13
CA PHE A 152 -2.14 17.90 19.16
C PHE A 152 -1.81 19.25 18.49
N PRO A 153 -1.41 20.27 19.27
CA PRO A 153 -1.15 21.60 18.74
C PRO A 153 -0.09 21.55 17.64
N GLY A 154 -0.33 22.23 16.52
CA GLY A 154 0.61 22.34 15.40
C GLY A 154 0.80 21.06 14.58
N THR A 155 -0.11 20.09 14.70
CA THR A 155 -0.03 18.80 13.99
C THR A 155 -0.96 18.76 12.78
N TYR A 156 -0.41 18.41 11.63
CA TYR A 156 -1.13 18.24 10.36
C TYR A 156 -1.59 16.79 10.18
N ASP A 157 -2.60 16.55 9.35
CA ASP A 157 -2.84 15.24 8.72
C ASP A 157 -2.09 15.14 7.39
N LEU A 158 -2.11 13.97 6.72
CA LEU A 158 -1.38 13.76 5.47
C LEU A 158 -1.78 14.75 4.36
N ILE A 159 -3.07 15.08 4.23
CA ILE A 159 -3.59 15.96 3.17
C ILE A 159 -3.22 17.42 3.48
N SER A 160 -3.55 17.89 4.67
CA SER A 160 -3.22 19.23 5.15
C SER A 160 -1.71 19.47 5.18
N ALA A 161 -0.88 18.47 5.48
CA ALA A 161 0.58 18.58 5.39
C ALA A 161 1.06 18.78 3.94
N LEU A 162 0.49 18.05 2.98
CA LEU A 162 0.80 18.24 1.56
C LEU A 162 0.42 19.65 1.09
N TYR A 163 -0.80 20.10 1.39
CA TYR A 163 -1.25 21.44 1.04
C TYR A 163 -0.48 22.54 1.78
N ARG A 164 -0.07 22.29 3.03
CA ARG A 164 0.83 23.20 3.75
C ARG A 164 2.17 23.32 3.03
N ALA A 165 2.75 22.21 2.58
CA ALA A 165 3.99 22.23 1.80
C ALA A 165 3.86 23.08 0.53
N ARG A 166 2.73 23.01 -0.17
CA ARG A 166 2.44 23.86 -1.33
C ARG A 166 2.40 25.35 -0.95
N ALA A 167 1.85 25.68 0.21
CA ALA A 167 1.72 27.05 0.69
C ALA A 167 3.02 27.65 1.28
N MET A 168 4.10 26.87 1.38
CA MET A 168 5.39 27.36 1.87
C MET A 168 6.21 28.02 0.75
N PRO A 169 7.14 28.94 1.08
CA PRO A 169 8.00 29.59 0.08
C PRO A 169 8.93 28.65 -0.71
N LEU A 170 9.26 27.48 -0.15
CA LEU A 170 10.16 26.48 -0.75
C LEU A 170 11.48 27.07 -1.28
N VAL A 171 12.11 27.94 -0.49
CA VAL A 171 13.38 28.60 -0.84
C VAL A 171 14.50 27.56 -0.89
N ASP A 172 15.38 27.68 -1.89
CA ASP A 172 16.51 26.77 -2.05
C ASP A 172 17.38 26.69 -0.78
N GLY A 173 17.73 25.46 -0.38
CA GLY A 173 18.48 25.17 0.84
C GLY A 173 17.72 25.30 2.16
N ALA A 174 16.47 25.77 2.16
CA ALA A 174 15.66 25.86 3.38
C ALA A 174 15.20 24.48 3.88
N SER A 175 14.99 24.37 5.20
CA SER A 175 14.42 23.19 5.85
C SER A 175 13.18 23.58 6.65
N TYR A 176 12.08 22.87 6.41
CA TYR A 176 10.81 23.07 7.10
C TYR A 176 10.48 21.83 7.94
N PHE A 177 10.14 22.04 9.21
CA PHE A 177 9.77 20.94 10.10
C PHE A 177 8.24 20.84 10.22
N ILE A 178 7.69 19.68 9.86
CA ILE A 178 6.24 19.40 9.86
C ILE A 178 5.99 18.23 10.81
N THR A 179 5.08 18.43 11.77
CA THR A 179 4.53 17.32 12.57
C THR A 179 3.27 16.81 11.91
N VAL A 180 3.24 15.53 11.57
CA VAL A 180 2.13 14.89 10.83
C VAL A 180 1.58 13.74 11.66
N ARG A 181 0.26 13.71 11.85
CA ARG A 181 -0.45 12.55 12.38
C ARG A 181 -1.07 11.78 11.23
N ALA A 182 -0.76 10.49 11.16
CA ALA A 182 -1.46 9.55 10.31
C ALA A 182 -1.97 8.40 11.18
N GLU A 183 -3.26 8.09 11.06
CA GLU A 183 -3.94 7.14 11.93
C GLU A 183 -3.78 7.49 13.42
N ASN A 184 -2.98 6.72 14.15
CA ASN A 184 -2.69 6.89 15.58
C ASN A 184 -1.21 7.17 15.88
N GLU A 185 -0.40 7.39 14.85
CA GLU A 185 1.03 7.68 14.99
C GLU A 185 1.32 9.14 14.63
N VAL A 186 2.31 9.71 15.33
CA VAL A 186 2.79 11.08 15.09
C VAL A 186 4.21 10.99 14.54
N PHE A 187 4.39 11.58 13.37
CA PHE A 187 5.63 11.63 12.62
C PHE A 187 6.18 13.06 12.65
N HIS A 188 7.50 13.18 12.85
CA HIS A 188 8.19 14.46 12.74
C HIS A 188 9.02 14.45 11.46
N ALA A 189 8.58 15.20 10.46
CA ALA A 189 9.20 15.25 9.14
C ALA A 189 10.01 16.56 8.96
N GLU A 190 11.20 16.46 8.37
CA GLU A 190 11.94 17.59 7.83
C GLU A 190 11.79 17.59 6.30
N LEU A 191 11.19 18.63 5.74
CA LEU A 191 11.14 18.90 4.31
C LEU A 191 12.30 19.84 3.94
N LYS A 192 13.34 19.29 3.32
CA LYS A 192 14.52 20.04 2.88
C LYS A 192 14.43 20.35 1.38
N VAL A 193 14.58 21.62 1.02
CA VAL A 193 14.65 22.07 -0.37
C VAL A 193 16.07 21.85 -0.90
N SER A 194 16.17 21.21 -2.06
CA SER A 194 17.43 20.77 -2.66
C SER A 194 17.80 21.48 -3.96
N GLY A 195 16.96 22.41 -4.41
CA GLY A 195 17.16 23.20 -5.60
C GLY A 195 16.08 22.98 -6.65
N LYS A 196 16.34 23.47 -7.87
CA LYS A 196 15.42 23.40 -9.00
C LYS A 196 15.94 22.44 -10.06
N GLN A 197 15.05 21.65 -10.65
CA GLN A 197 15.38 20.78 -11.77
C GLN A 197 14.19 20.60 -12.71
N ARG A 198 14.47 20.25 -13.96
CA ARG A 198 13.41 19.89 -14.91
C ARG A 198 12.97 18.44 -14.68
N VAL A 199 11.69 18.23 -14.42
CA VAL A 199 11.08 16.91 -14.22
C VAL A 199 10.18 16.60 -15.40
N LYS A 200 10.36 15.42 -15.98
CA LYS A 200 9.49 14.87 -17.02
C LYS A 200 8.51 13.90 -16.38
N THR A 201 7.24 14.03 -16.74
CA THR A 201 6.13 13.17 -16.35
C THR A 201 5.38 12.73 -17.60
N ASN A 202 4.38 11.86 -17.44
CA ASN A 202 3.52 11.43 -18.55
C ASN A 202 2.72 12.58 -19.20
N VAL A 203 2.44 13.67 -18.48
CA VAL A 203 1.62 14.79 -18.97
C VAL A 203 2.41 16.02 -19.40
N GLY A 204 3.74 16.00 -19.26
CA GLY A 204 4.57 17.12 -19.67
C GLY A 204 5.89 17.21 -18.93
N SER A 205 6.64 18.26 -19.25
CA SER A 205 7.88 18.61 -18.56
C SER A 205 7.67 19.89 -17.75
N PHE A 206 8.07 19.84 -16.48
CA PHE A 206 7.90 20.93 -15.53
C PHE A 206 9.26 21.41 -15.05
N ASN A 207 9.45 22.72 -14.92
CA ASN A 207 10.47 23.24 -14.02
C ASN A 207 9.95 23.03 -12.61
N ALA A 208 10.70 22.33 -11.77
CA ALA A 208 10.24 21.89 -10.46
C ALA A 208 11.26 22.17 -9.36
N ILE A 209 10.76 22.53 -8.19
CA ILE A 209 11.51 22.63 -6.95
C ILE A 209 11.60 21.22 -6.34
N ALA A 210 12.82 20.70 -6.24
CA ALA A 210 13.09 19.39 -5.67
C ALA A 210 13.22 19.48 -4.16
N THR A 211 12.47 18.65 -3.45
CA THR A 211 12.53 18.54 -2.00
C THR A 211 12.79 17.10 -1.57
N ARG A 212 13.39 16.93 -0.40
CA ARG A 212 13.57 15.65 0.28
C ARG A 212 12.90 15.72 1.64
N MET A 213 12.09 14.72 1.94
CA MET A 213 11.42 14.58 3.22
C MET A 213 12.08 13.48 4.04
N ASN A 214 12.58 13.83 5.23
CA ASN A 214 13.17 12.90 6.18
C ASN A 214 12.23 12.75 7.38
N VAL A 215 11.82 11.54 7.73
CA VAL A 215 10.94 11.28 8.88
C VAL A 215 11.78 10.80 10.06
N LYS A 216 11.83 11.57 11.14
CA LYS A 216 12.61 11.24 12.34
C LYS A 216 12.00 10.04 13.06
N GLY A 217 12.81 9.03 13.34
CA GLY A 217 12.40 7.83 14.08
C GLY A 217 11.54 6.86 13.27
N GLY A 218 11.23 7.19 12.00
CA GLY A 218 10.59 6.30 11.05
C GLY A 218 11.59 5.64 10.10
N PRO A 219 11.12 4.75 9.22
CA PRO A 219 11.95 4.15 8.18
C PRO A 219 12.47 5.23 7.21
N ASP A 220 13.70 5.09 6.73
CA ASP A 220 14.24 5.97 5.69
C ASP A 220 13.64 5.60 4.33
N TYR A 221 12.46 6.14 4.06
CA TYR A 221 11.79 5.99 2.78
C TYR A 221 12.37 6.88 1.68
N ASN A 222 13.43 7.69 1.93
CA ASN A 222 14.03 8.62 0.96
C ASN A 222 12.98 9.37 0.10
N ILE A 223 11.98 9.95 0.77
CA ILE A 223 10.83 10.56 0.12
C ILE A 223 11.30 11.81 -0.61
N ARG A 224 10.96 11.93 -1.89
CA ARG A 224 11.23 13.11 -2.72
C ARG A 224 9.93 13.64 -3.27
N VAL A 225 9.70 14.93 -3.10
CA VAL A 225 8.56 15.63 -3.68
C VAL A 225 9.08 16.72 -4.59
N TYR A 226 8.58 16.72 -5.82
CA TYR A 226 8.88 17.74 -6.82
C TYR A 226 7.65 18.61 -6.97
N PHE A 227 7.76 19.88 -6.60
CA PHE A 227 6.69 20.86 -6.73
C PHE A 227 6.94 21.71 -7.98
N SER A 228 5.90 22.14 -8.71
CA SER A 228 6.08 23.09 -9.81
C SER A 228 6.76 24.37 -9.33
N ASP A 229 7.65 24.92 -10.15
CA ASP A 229 8.31 26.21 -9.89
C ASP A 229 7.41 27.37 -10.34
N ASP A 230 6.19 27.41 -9.78
CA ASP A 230 5.21 28.48 -9.92
C ASP A 230 4.57 28.75 -8.55
N GLU A 231 3.78 29.83 -8.42
CA GLU A 231 3.16 30.21 -7.16
C GLU A 231 2.22 29.13 -6.56
N ARG A 232 1.83 28.12 -7.33
CA ARG A 232 0.91 27.05 -6.90
C ARG A 232 1.62 25.87 -6.26
N HIS A 233 2.93 25.72 -6.52
CA HIS A 233 3.74 24.60 -6.05
C HIS A 233 3.01 23.25 -6.18
N VAL A 234 2.40 22.98 -7.33
CA VAL A 234 1.66 21.73 -7.57
C VAL A 234 2.65 20.57 -7.44
N PRO A 235 2.39 19.54 -6.61
CA PRO A 235 3.22 18.35 -6.59
C PRO A 235 3.10 17.67 -7.96
N VAL A 236 4.17 17.69 -8.75
CA VAL A 236 4.19 17.10 -10.11
C VAL A 236 4.70 15.66 -10.09
N LEU A 237 5.50 15.31 -9.09
CA LEU A 237 6.05 13.96 -8.90
C LEU A 237 6.38 13.73 -7.42
N ILE A 238 5.97 12.59 -6.88
CA ILE A 238 6.35 12.10 -5.55
C ILE A 238 6.99 10.73 -5.72
N ILE A 239 8.15 10.52 -5.11
CA ILE A 239 8.84 9.23 -5.07
C ILE A 239 9.08 8.86 -3.61
N ALA A 240 8.72 7.66 -3.21
CA ALA A 240 9.04 7.10 -1.90
C ALA A 240 9.60 5.68 -2.04
N LYS A 241 10.78 5.43 -1.47
CA LYS A 241 11.43 4.13 -1.44
C LYS A 241 10.99 3.34 -0.22
N HIS A 242 9.85 2.67 -0.31
CA HIS A 242 9.39 1.77 0.73
C HIS A 242 10.18 0.45 0.69
N PRO A 243 10.44 -0.25 1.83
CA PRO A 243 11.11 -1.55 1.86
C PRO A 243 10.47 -2.60 0.96
N ALA A 244 9.18 -2.44 0.68
CA ALA A 244 8.42 -3.33 -0.17
C ALA A 244 8.32 -2.92 -1.66
N GLY A 245 8.84 -1.75 -2.04
CA GLY A 245 8.77 -1.24 -3.40
C GLY A 245 8.88 0.27 -3.48
N GLU A 246 9.34 0.79 -4.62
CA GLU A 246 9.30 2.23 -4.88
C GLU A 246 7.86 2.65 -5.23
N ILE A 247 7.31 3.61 -4.51
CA ILE A 247 6.05 4.28 -4.85
C ILE A 247 6.40 5.51 -5.67
N ARG A 248 5.75 5.67 -6.83
CA ARG A 248 5.94 6.81 -7.71
C ARG A 248 4.59 7.38 -8.11
N ALA A 249 4.20 8.53 -7.55
CA ALA A 249 2.98 9.23 -7.92
C ALA A 249 3.30 10.37 -8.90
N GLU A 250 2.82 10.27 -10.13
CA GLU A 250 2.96 11.31 -11.16
C GLU A 250 1.66 12.07 -11.35
N LEU A 251 1.75 13.38 -11.54
CA LEU A 251 0.60 14.19 -11.93
C LEU A 251 0.05 13.70 -13.28
N ALA A 252 -1.24 13.38 -13.30
CA ALA A 252 -1.99 12.92 -14.47
C ALA A 252 -2.95 13.99 -15.00
N GLY A 253 -3.34 14.96 -14.17
CA GLY A 253 -4.24 16.04 -14.58
C GLY A 253 -4.29 17.18 -13.57
N SER A 254 -4.52 18.39 -14.07
CA SER A 254 -4.74 19.59 -13.25
C SER A 254 -5.78 20.45 -13.94
N GLU A 255 -6.92 20.66 -13.29
CA GLU A 255 -8.01 21.46 -13.83
C GLU A 255 -8.74 22.23 -12.73
N ILE A 256 -9.50 23.25 -13.14
CA ILE A 256 -10.39 23.99 -12.25
C ILE A 256 -11.82 23.57 -12.58
N VAL A 257 -12.43 22.82 -11.68
CA VAL A 257 -13.84 22.46 -11.73
C VAL A 257 -14.65 23.65 -11.23
N PRO A 258 -15.55 24.24 -12.04
CA PRO A 258 -16.39 25.32 -11.58
C PRO A 258 -17.26 24.85 -10.41
N PRO A 259 -17.45 25.67 -9.36
CA PRO A 259 -18.44 25.36 -8.35
C PRO A 259 -19.80 25.22 -9.05
N PRO A 260 -20.64 24.23 -8.66
CA PRO A 260 -21.92 24.00 -9.31
C PRO A 260 -22.74 25.29 -9.38
N ILE A 261 -23.10 25.71 -10.60
CA ILE A 261 -23.80 26.97 -10.86
C ILE A 261 -25.27 26.81 -10.47
N GLY A 262 -25.65 27.44 -9.36
CA GLY A 262 -27.04 27.70 -8.97
C GLY A 262 -27.51 26.91 -7.73
N PRO A 263 -28.52 27.42 -7.00
CA PRO A 263 -29.20 26.66 -5.97
C PRO A 263 -30.10 25.62 -6.67
N GLY A 264 -29.51 24.53 -7.15
CA GLY A 264 -30.25 23.27 -7.31
C GLY A 264 -30.88 22.93 -5.96
N PRO A 265 -32.06 22.27 -5.93
CA PRO A 265 -32.89 22.20 -4.75
C PRO A 265 -32.00 21.83 -3.57
N ARG A 266 -32.06 22.64 -2.50
CA ARG A 266 -31.65 22.16 -1.18
C ARG A 266 -32.43 20.87 -1.03
N THR A 267 -31.79 19.73 -1.26
CA THR A 267 -32.22 18.49 -0.66
C THR A 267 -32.31 18.89 0.79
N LYS A 268 -33.54 19.03 1.30
CA LYS A 268 -33.73 19.26 2.72
C LYS A 268 -32.79 18.26 3.36
N ILE A 269 -31.85 18.75 4.15
CA ILE A 269 -31.29 17.91 5.19
C ILE A 269 -32.50 17.69 6.09
N ILE A 270 -33.30 16.69 5.72
CA ILE A 270 -34.19 16.02 6.65
C ILE A 270 -33.18 15.59 7.72
N PRO A 271 -33.31 16.08 8.96
CA PRO A 271 -32.50 15.54 10.04
C PRO A 271 -32.67 14.03 9.94
N ALA A 272 -31.58 13.30 9.67
CA ALA A 272 -31.64 11.86 9.74
C ALA A 272 -32.30 11.56 11.10
N PRO A 273 -33.42 10.81 11.14
CA PRO A 273 -34.09 10.54 12.39
C PRO A 273 -33.03 10.03 13.35
N ARG A 274 -32.92 10.68 14.52
CA ARG A 274 -32.01 10.25 15.59
C ARG A 274 -32.17 8.73 15.69
N PRO A 275 -31.10 7.92 15.51
CA PRO A 275 -31.23 6.48 15.56
C PRO A 275 -31.84 6.16 16.91
N THR A 276 -33.11 5.75 16.88
CA THR A 276 -33.66 4.95 17.96
C THR A 276 -32.77 3.72 17.99
N PRO A 277 -32.39 3.18 19.15
CA PRO A 277 -31.62 1.93 19.21
C PRO A 277 -32.48 0.84 18.57
N THR A 278 -32.34 0.68 17.26
CA THR A 278 -32.90 -0.41 16.51
C THR A 278 -32.10 -1.60 16.95
N ARG A 279 -32.77 -2.48 17.72
CA ARG A 279 -32.33 -3.84 18.02
C ARG A 279 -31.58 -4.37 16.80
N THR A 280 -30.33 -4.73 17.02
CA THR A 280 -29.40 -5.35 16.06
C THR A 280 -30.21 -6.12 15.01
N PRO A 281 -30.26 -5.66 13.75
CA PRO A 281 -30.76 -6.50 12.68
C PRO A 281 -29.91 -7.76 12.71
N ASP A 282 -30.57 -8.91 12.91
CA ASP A 282 -29.92 -10.21 12.84
C ASP A 282 -28.94 -10.20 11.66
N GLU A 283 -27.70 -10.53 11.99
CA GLU A 283 -26.58 -10.73 11.09
C GLU A 283 -26.97 -11.86 10.13
N ARG A 284 -27.81 -11.54 9.14
CA ARG A 284 -28.11 -12.48 8.05
C ARG A 284 -26.78 -12.68 7.32
N PRO A 285 -26.27 -13.92 7.23
CA PRO A 285 -25.06 -14.17 6.47
C PRO A 285 -25.29 -13.66 5.06
N LYS A 286 -24.41 -12.78 4.60
CA LYS A 286 -24.36 -12.39 3.20
C LYS A 286 -24.19 -13.67 2.37
N PRO A 287 -24.87 -13.83 1.21
CA PRO A 287 -24.66 -15.01 0.37
C PRO A 287 -23.16 -15.17 0.08
N PRO A 288 -22.60 -16.38 0.27
CA PRO A 288 -21.17 -16.60 0.05
C PRO A 288 -20.80 -16.26 -1.39
N LEU A 289 -19.65 -15.60 -1.57
CA LEU A 289 -19.02 -15.44 -2.88
C LEU A 289 -18.89 -16.84 -3.53
N ASP A 290 -19.23 -16.95 -4.81
CA ASP A 290 -19.12 -18.22 -5.54
C ASP A 290 -17.64 -18.50 -5.85
N LEU A 291 -16.92 -18.95 -4.83
CA LEU A 291 -15.52 -19.31 -4.94
C LEU A 291 -15.37 -20.59 -5.78
N PRO A 292 -14.29 -20.74 -6.56
CA PRO A 292 -14.04 -21.91 -7.40
C PRO A 292 -13.71 -23.18 -6.60
N PHE A 293 -13.89 -23.15 -5.27
CA PHE A 293 -13.59 -24.17 -4.29
C PHE A 293 -14.56 -24.06 -3.11
N LYS A 294 -14.66 -25.12 -2.31
CA LYS A 294 -15.57 -25.19 -1.16
C LYS A 294 -14.87 -25.70 0.09
N VAL A 295 -15.42 -25.39 1.26
CA VAL A 295 -15.02 -26.05 2.51
C VAL A 295 -15.15 -27.57 2.35
N GLY A 296 -14.13 -28.30 2.77
CA GLY A 296 -13.99 -29.73 2.55
C GLY A 296 -13.23 -30.11 1.28
N GLU A 297 -12.92 -29.16 0.38
CA GLU A 297 -12.06 -29.45 -0.78
C GLU A 297 -10.66 -29.90 -0.32
N GLN A 298 -10.18 -31.00 -0.89
CA GLN A 298 -8.85 -31.53 -0.66
C GLN A 298 -8.17 -31.89 -1.99
N LEU A 299 -6.99 -31.35 -2.20
CA LEU A 299 -6.15 -31.58 -3.37
C LEU A 299 -4.91 -32.37 -2.93
N ASN A 300 -4.77 -33.59 -3.42
CA ASN A 300 -3.65 -34.48 -3.09
C ASN A 300 -2.67 -34.51 -4.25
N TYR A 301 -1.37 -34.40 -3.98
CA TYR A 301 -0.33 -34.38 -4.99
C TYR A 301 0.71 -35.47 -4.74
N GLN A 302 1.27 -36.02 -5.81
CA GLN A 302 2.50 -36.82 -5.75
C GLN A 302 3.69 -35.98 -6.21
N VAL A 303 4.78 -36.05 -5.46
CA VAL A 303 6.01 -35.32 -5.74
C VAL A 303 7.02 -36.24 -6.41
N TYR A 304 7.67 -35.77 -7.46
CA TYR A 304 8.70 -36.48 -8.23
C TYR A 304 9.97 -35.64 -8.28
N LEU A 305 11.14 -36.28 -8.23
CA LEU A 305 12.46 -35.65 -8.37
C LEU A 305 13.21 -36.24 -9.57
N GLY A 306 13.78 -35.37 -10.40
CA GLY A 306 14.51 -35.73 -11.61
C GLY A 306 13.66 -36.52 -12.61
N ALA A 307 14.27 -37.51 -13.26
CA ALA A 307 13.59 -38.43 -14.17
C ALA A 307 12.92 -39.62 -13.46
N ALA A 308 12.80 -39.59 -12.13
CA ALA A 308 12.26 -40.71 -11.38
C ALA A 308 10.78 -40.95 -11.72
N ALA A 309 10.45 -42.18 -12.09
CA ALA A 309 9.07 -42.60 -12.36
C ALA A 309 8.25 -42.83 -11.07
N GLN A 310 8.91 -42.99 -9.92
CA GLN A 310 8.26 -43.23 -8.64
C GLN A 310 8.12 -41.93 -7.84
N SER A 311 6.98 -41.79 -7.17
CA SER A 311 6.76 -40.68 -6.24
C SER A 311 7.70 -40.76 -5.04
N VAL A 312 8.28 -39.62 -4.68
CA VAL A 312 9.20 -39.42 -3.56
C VAL A 312 8.57 -38.67 -2.40
N GLY A 313 7.31 -38.26 -2.53
CA GLY A 313 6.58 -37.58 -1.48
C GLY A 313 5.15 -37.26 -1.86
N SER A 314 4.42 -36.67 -0.92
CA SER A 314 3.05 -36.21 -1.12
C SER A 314 2.85 -34.83 -0.54
N ILE A 315 1.98 -34.06 -1.18
CA ILE A 315 1.47 -32.79 -0.66
C ILE A 315 -0.05 -32.89 -0.60
N THR A 316 -0.65 -32.48 0.50
CA THR A 316 -2.11 -32.35 0.62
C THR A 316 -2.44 -30.90 0.89
N LEU A 317 -3.25 -30.27 0.05
CA LEU A 317 -3.85 -28.96 0.29
C LEU A 317 -5.32 -29.16 0.64
N ALA A 318 -5.85 -28.44 1.63
CA ALA A 318 -7.24 -28.57 2.01
C ALA A 318 -7.85 -27.29 2.57
N ILE A 319 -9.11 -27.05 2.25
CA ILE A 319 -9.95 -26.05 2.93
C ILE A 319 -10.68 -26.77 4.05
N ARG A 320 -10.20 -26.64 5.28
CA ARG A 320 -10.67 -27.45 6.41
C ARG A 320 -12.04 -27.01 6.91
N ALA A 321 -12.18 -25.73 7.21
CA ALA A 321 -13.39 -25.18 7.79
C ALA A 321 -13.51 -23.67 7.52
N ARG A 322 -14.74 -23.16 7.58
CA ARG A 322 -15.02 -21.74 7.80
C ARG A 322 -15.44 -21.57 9.26
N GLY A 323 -14.93 -20.55 9.92
CA GLY A 323 -15.30 -20.28 11.30
C GLY A 323 -14.68 -19.00 11.83
N ARG A 324 -14.88 -18.77 13.14
CA ARG A 324 -14.28 -17.61 13.81
C ARG A 324 -12.90 -17.97 14.33
N TYR A 325 -11.87 -17.37 13.74
CA TYR A 325 -10.47 -17.54 14.13
C TYR A 325 -9.90 -16.18 14.52
N PHE A 326 -9.25 -16.12 15.70
CA PHE A 326 -8.60 -14.88 16.17
C PHE A 326 -9.54 -13.65 16.12
N ASN A 327 -10.80 -13.86 16.53
CA ASN A 327 -11.89 -12.88 16.52
C ASN A 327 -12.37 -12.40 15.13
N ARG A 328 -11.93 -13.03 14.03
CA ARG A 328 -12.34 -12.74 12.65
C ARG A 328 -13.06 -13.94 12.03
N ASP A 329 -13.99 -13.71 11.12
CA ASP A 329 -14.47 -14.78 10.23
C ASP A 329 -13.34 -15.17 9.27
N GLY A 330 -13.16 -16.46 9.01
CA GLY A 330 -12.05 -16.94 8.21
C GLY A 330 -12.20 -18.35 7.69
N LEU A 331 -11.53 -18.63 6.58
CA LEU A 331 -11.29 -19.97 6.06
C LEU A 331 -9.95 -20.49 6.60
N GLN A 332 -9.96 -21.70 7.16
CA GLN A 332 -8.74 -22.41 7.52
C GLN A 332 -8.26 -23.24 6.32
N VAL A 333 -7.16 -22.80 5.73
CA VAL A 333 -6.48 -23.47 4.63
C VAL A 333 -5.25 -24.19 5.19
N ALA A 334 -5.10 -25.47 4.90
CA ALA A 334 -4.01 -26.28 5.43
C ALA A 334 -3.24 -26.97 4.31
N ALA A 335 -1.93 -27.09 4.49
CA ALA A 335 -1.06 -27.90 3.67
C ALA A 335 -0.21 -28.84 4.53
N THR A 336 -0.04 -30.07 4.07
CA THR A 336 0.92 -31.02 4.65
C THR A 336 1.82 -31.56 3.55
N ALA A 337 3.13 -31.59 3.77
CA ALA A 337 4.08 -32.18 2.84
C ALA A 337 4.89 -33.27 3.55
N GLN A 338 4.97 -34.45 2.94
CA GLN A 338 5.65 -35.61 3.53
C GLN A 338 6.51 -36.30 2.47
N SER A 339 7.77 -36.60 2.80
CA SER A 339 8.58 -37.46 1.93
C SER A 339 8.25 -38.94 2.17
N THR A 340 8.28 -39.71 1.09
CA THR A 340 7.95 -41.15 1.09
C THR A 340 9.05 -41.93 0.38
N GLY A 341 9.04 -43.27 0.53
CA GLY A 341 9.91 -44.15 -0.25
C GLY A 341 11.41 -43.89 -0.05
N SER A 342 12.14 -43.77 -1.16
CA SER A 342 13.60 -43.59 -1.16
C SER A 342 14.05 -42.23 -0.64
N LEU A 343 13.28 -41.16 -0.86
CA LEU A 343 13.64 -39.81 -0.40
C LEU A 343 13.58 -39.71 1.13
N MET A 344 12.61 -40.34 1.78
CA MET A 344 12.52 -40.33 3.25
C MET A 344 13.80 -40.83 3.95
N LYS A 345 14.54 -41.76 3.30
CA LYS A 345 15.80 -42.32 3.84
C LYS A 345 16.98 -41.36 3.73
N VAL A 346 16.96 -40.43 2.76
CA VAL A 346 18.06 -39.51 2.46
C VAL A 346 17.76 -38.08 2.93
N PHE A 347 16.49 -37.67 2.86
CA PHE A 347 15.98 -36.37 3.27
C PHE A 347 14.50 -36.49 3.73
N ALA A 348 14.29 -36.69 5.03
CA ALA A 348 12.96 -36.78 5.62
C ALA A 348 12.27 -35.40 5.67
N VAL A 349 11.06 -35.28 5.12
CA VAL A 349 10.24 -34.06 5.15
C VAL A 349 8.92 -34.39 5.82
N ASN A 350 8.48 -33.54 6.75
CA ASN A 350 7.16 -33.62 7.38
C ASN A 350 6.71 -32.21 7.80
N ASP A 351 6.24 -31.45 6.81
CA ASP A 351 5.88 -30.05 7.00
C ASP A 351 4.37 -29.89 7.13
N GLN A 352 3.97 -28.94 7.95
CA GLN A 352 2.60 -28.53 8.14
C GLN A 352 2.51 -27.01 8.07
N ILE A 353 1.67 -26.49 7.19
CA ILE A 353 1.40 -25.07 7.06
C ILE A 353 -0.10 -24.86 7.20
N THR A 354 -0.51 -23.89 8.01
CA THR A 354 -1.90 -23.48 8.14
C THR A 354 -1.99 -21.99 7.89
N SER A 355 -2.94 -21.57 7.07
CA SER A 355 -3.26 -20.19 6.78
C SER A 355 -4.72 -19.93 7.13
N TYR A 356 -4.97 -18.84 7.84
CA TYR A 356 -6.30 -18.33 8.14
C TYR A 356 -6.53 -17.11 7.26
N VAL A 357 -7.43 -17.25 6.31
CA VAL A 357 -7.69 -16.23 5.29
C VAL A 357 -9.08 -15.65 5.44
N ASP A 358 -9.21 -14.37 5.11
CA ASP A 358 -10.50 -13.73 4.98
C ASP A 358 -11.30 -14.37 3.83
N PRO A 359 -12.57 -14.77 4.01
CA PRO A 359 -13.30 -15.53 2.98
C PRO A 359 -13.65 -14.73 1.73
N GLU A 360 -13.61 -13.40 1.77
CA GLU A 360 -13.97 -12.53 0.67
C GLU A 360 -12.73 -12.15 -0.15
N THR A 361 -11.66 -11.77 0.54
CA THR A 361 -10.43 -11.29 -0.09
C THR A 361 -9.38 -12.38 -0.29
N LEU A 362 -9.53 -13.52 0.40
CA LEU A 362 -8.53 -14.60 0.49
C LEU A 362 -7.17 -14.15 1.06
N LEU A 363 -7.09 -12.93 1.62
CA LEU A 363 -5.89 -12.43 2.24
C LEU A 363 -5.68 -13.11 3.61
N PRO A 364 -4.46 -13.58 3.90
CA PRO A 364 -4.18 -14.17 5.19
C PRO A 364 -4.13 -13.09 6.26
N PHE A 365 -4.74 -13.38 7.41
CA PHE A 365 -4.55 -12.62 8.65
C PHE A 365 -3.69 -13.38 9.66
N ARG A 366 -3.50 -14.69 9.46
CA ARG A 366 -2.51 -15.47 10.21
C ARG A 366 -1.98 -16.66 9.42
N THR A 367 -0.69 -16.91 9.51
CA THR A 367 -0.03 -18.09 8.93
C THR A 367 0.82 -18.78 9.99
N GLU A 368 0.73 -20.10 10.08
CA GLU A 368 1.47 -20.95 11.02
C GLU A 368 2.24 -22.01 10.24
N LEU A 369 3.54 -22.11 10.48
CA LEU A 369 4.44 -23.05 9.81
C LEU A 369 5.11 -23.93 10.85
N SER A 370 5.04 -25.25 10.66
CA SER A 370 5.80 -26.25 11.38
C SER A 370 6.56 -27.09 10.36
N LEU A 371 7.84 -26.77 10.18
CA LEU A 371 8.72 -27.37 9.18
C LEU A 371 9.65 -28.38 9.83
N SER A 372 9.77 -29.56 9.21
CA SER A 372 10.63 -30.64 9.64
C SER A 372 11.30 -31.29 8.42
N GLU A 373 12.44 -30.73 8.03
CA GLU A 373 13.16 -31.07 6.81
C GLU A 373 14.59 -31.54 7.14
N GLY A 374 14.90 -32.81 6.93
CA GLY A 374 16.18 -33.43 7.25
C GLY A 374 16.55 -33.24 8.73
N LYS A 375 17.63 -32.48 9.00
CA LYS A 375 18.07 -32.08 10.34
C LYS A 375 17.48 -30.74 10.81
N HIS A 376 16.81 -30.00 9.93
CA HIS A 376 16.26 -28.69 10.21
C HIS A 376 14.85 -28.79 10.79
N ARG A 377 14.58 -28.05 11.86
CA ARG A 377 13.26 -27.94 12.49
C ARG A 377 12.96 -26.47 12.72
N ALA A 378 11.81 -25.99 12.27
CA ALA A 378 11.39 -24.61 12.44
C ALA A 378 9.90 -24.52 12.77
N LYS A 379 9.55 -23.66 13.72
CA LYS A 379 8.17 -23.26 13.99
C LYS A 379 8.08 -21.74 13.89
N ARG A 380 7.17 -21.24 13.05
CA ARG A 380 6.99 -19.81 12.82
C ARG A 380 5.51 -19.48 12.78
N SER A 381 5.14 -18.31 13.28
CA SER A 381 3.82 -17.74 13.03
C SER A 381 3.94 -16.30 12.58
N TYR A 382 3.07 -15.91 11.68
CA TYR A 382 2.94 -14.56 11.14
C TYR A 382 1.52 -14.10 11.39
N ASP A 383 1.35 -13.03 12.16
CA ASP A 383 0.08 -12.33 12.30
C ASP A 383 0.10 -11.15 11.33
N LEU A 384 -0.73 -11.20 10.30
CA LEU A 384 -0.73 -10.23 9.21
C LEU A 384 -1.83 -9.19 9.43
N ASP A 385 -1.42 -7.96 9.63
CA ASP A 385 -2.29 -6.78 9.63
C ASP A 385 -2.28 -6.17 8.24
N GLN A 386 -3.20 -6.67 7.41
CA GLN A 386 -3.39 -6.19 6.04
C GLN A 386 -3.79 -4.71 6.01
N ASN A 387 -4.46 -4.17 7.04
CA ASN A 387 -4.87 -2.76 7.04
C ASN A 387 -3.66 -1.85 7.27
N ARG A 388 -2.75 -2.25 8.15
CA ARG A 388 -1.56 -1.48 8.51
C ARG A 388 -0.31 -1.80 7.68
N GLY A 389 -0.42 -2.71 6.72
CA GLY A 389 0.73 -3.14 5.90
C GLY A 389 1.87 -3.72 6.76
N ALA A 390 1.53 -4.55 7.75
CA ALA A 390 2.52 -5.07 8.68
C ALA A 390 2.27 -6.53 9.06
N VAL A 391 3.35 -7.24 9.34
CA VAL A 391 3.34 -8.59 9.89
C VAL A 391 4.08 -8.60 11.21
N THR A 392 3.51 -9.26 12.21
CA THR A 392 4.18 -9.54 13.48
C THR A 392 4.57 -11.02 13.54
N THR A 393 5.85 -11.31 13.76
CA THR A 393 6.33 -12.69 13.91
C THR A 393 6.07 -13.23 15.32
N ASN A 394 6.18 -14.54 15.52
CA ASN A 394 6.19 -15.17 16.85
C ASN A 394 7.31 -14.64 17.77
N GLU A 395 8.37 -14.06 17.21
CA GLU A 395 9.46 -13.42 17.95
C GLU A 395 9.17 -11.93 18.23
N LYS A 396 7.94 -11.47 17.96
CA LYS A 396 7.48 -10.08 18.09
C LYS A 396 8.22 -9.09 17.19
N GLN A 397 8.87 -9.58 16.14
CA GLN A 397 9.47 -8.73 15.13
C GLN A 397 8.36 -8.20 14.20
N ARG A 398 8.37 -6.89 13.95
CA ARG A 398 7.53 -6.26 12.92
C ARG A 398 8.24 -6.29 11.57
N ILE A 399 7.53 -6.73 10.55
CA ILE A 399 7.95 -6.72 9.14
C ILE A 399 6.94 -5.86 8.39
N GLU A 400 7.41 -4.83 7.68
CA GLU A 400 6.57 -4.06 6.78
C GLU A 400 6.29 -4.86 5.51
N ILE A 401 5.02 -4.89 5.10
CA ILE A 401 4.56 -5.60 3.90
C ILE A 401 3.68 -4.67 3.07
N PRO A 402 3.62 -4.85 1.74
CA PRO A 402 2.53 -4.29 0.97
C PRO A 402 1.21 -4.77 1.57
N VAL A 403 0.25 -3.87 1.68
CA VAL A 403 -1.13 -4.27 1.90
C VAL A 403 -1.52 -5.19 0.74
N GLY A 404 -2.10 -6.35 1.06
CA GLY A 404 -2.40 -7.36 0.04
C GLY A 404 -1.40 -8.49 -0.11
N THR A 405 -0.45 -8.61 0.83
CA THR A 405 0.50 -9.70 0.78
C THR A 405 -0.17 -11.03 1.08
N HIS A 406 -0.09 -11.95 0.13
CA HIS A 406 -0.48 -13.35 0.30
C HIS A 406 0.64 -14.16 0.95
N ASP A 407 0.29 -15.23 1.62
CA ASP A 407 1.20 -16.34 1.93
C ASP A 407 1.15 -17.40 0.81
N LEU A 408 1.95 -18.46 0.93
CA LEU A 408 2.00 -19.50 -0.09
C LEU A 408 0.67 -20.23 -0.30
N LEU A 409 -0.14 -20.43 0.75
CA LEU A 409 -1.39 -21.18 0.64
C LEU A 409 -2.50 -20.32 0.06
N SER A 410 -2.68 -19.13 0.63
CA SER A 410 -3.62 -18.12 0.14
C SER A 410 -3.37 -17.78 -1.33
N LEU A 411 -2.11 -17.68 -1.77
CA LEU A 411 -1.74 -17.50 -3.18
C LEU A 411 -2.34 -18.59 -4.08
N VAL A 412 -2.18 -19.86 -3.71
CA VAL A 412 -2.65 -21.00 -4.54
C VAL A 412 -4.16 -20.95 -4.74
N TYR A 413 -4.92 -20.55 -3.72
CA TYR A 413 -6.37 -20.40 -3.83
C TYR A 413 -6.79 -19.09 -4.50
N ALA A 414 -6.10 -17.97 -4.24
CA ALA A 414 -6.35 -16.69 -4.88
C ALA A 414 -6.16 -16.76 -6.39
N LEU A 415 -5.11 -17.43 -6.88
CA LEU A 415 -4.87 -17.65 -8.31
C LEU A 415 -6.08 -18.27 -9.03
N ARG A 416 -6.89 -19.07 -8.33
CA ARG A 416 -8.06 -19.71 -8.95
C ARG A 416 -9.18 -18.73 -9.26
N THR A 417 -9.17 -17.56 -8.64
CA THR A 417 -10.15 -16.48 -8.86
C THR A 417 -9.70 -15.52 -9.96
N PHE A 418 -8.46 -15.64 -10.43
CA PHE A 418 -7.90 -14.70 -11.39
C PHE A 418 -8.37 -15.04 -12.80
N ASP A 419 -8.48 -14.00 -13.63
CA ASP A 419 -8.47 -14.22 -15.07
C ASP A 419 -7.03 -14.57 -15.50
N LEU A 420 -6.86 -15.81 -15.93
CA LEU A 420 -5.59 -16.40 -16.35
C LEU A 420 -5.52 -16.61 -17.86
N SER A 421 -6.36 -15.90 -18.64
CA SER A 421 -6.30 -15.96 -20.09
C SER A 421 -4.90 -15.58 -20.62
N PRO A 422 -4.24 -16.43 -21.42
CA PRO A 422 -2.96 -16.06 -22.02
C PRO A 422 -3.12 -14.88 -22.99
N GLN A 423 -2.22 -13.89 -23.06
CA GLN A 423 -0.90 -13.77 -22.40
C GLN A 423 -0.89 -12.85 -21.16
N LYS A 424 -1.88 -12.96 -20.28
CA LYS A 424 -2.04 -12.04 -19.16
C LYS A 424 -0.90 -12.13 -18.15
N LYS A 425 -0.52 -10.96 -17.60
CA LYS A 425 0.49 -10.82 -16.55
C LYS A 425 -0.17 -10.25 -15.31
N ASN A 426 0.06 -10.89 -14.18
CA ASN A 426 -0.34 -10.43 -12.85
C ASN A 426 0.91 -10.37 -11.97
N ALA A 427 0.94 -9.52 -10.97
CA ALA A 427 1.97 -9.59 -9.94
C ALA A 427 1.31 -9.54 -8.56
N ILE A 428 1.85 -10.28 -7.60
CA ILE A 428 1.29 -10.40 -6.26
C ILE A 428 2.43 -10.24 -5.25
N SER A 429 2.18 -9.57 -4.14
CA SER A 429 3.11 -9.59 -3.02
C SER A 429 2.95 -10.89 -2.24
N ILE A 430 4.05 -11.58 -1.98
CA ILE A 430 4.06 -12.82 -1.22
C ILE A 430 4.99 -12.74 -0.01
N LEU A 431 4.57 -13.30 1.12
CA LEU A 431 5.42 -13.55 2.29
C LEU A 431 5.48 -15.05 2.55
N ALA A 432 6.58 -15.69 2.13
CA ALA A 432 6.78 -17.12 2.33
C ALA A 432 7.41 -17.42 3.72
N VAL A 433 8.62 -16.89 3.98
CA VAL A 433 9.42 -17.33 5.15
C VAL A 433 10.16 -16.18 5.86
N SER A 434 10.22 -14.96 5.33
CA SER A 434 10.89 -13.86 6.05
C SER A 434 10.64 -12.45 5.51
N LYS A 435 10.77 -12.25 4.20
CA LYS A 435 10.63 -10.92 3.57
C LYS A 435 9.54 -10.97 2.51
N PRO A 436 8.71 -9.91 2.40
CA PRO A 436 7.78 -9.81 1.29
C PRO A 436 8.58 -9.74 -0.01
N ARG A 437 8.07 -10.40 -1.04
CA ARG A 437 8.63 -10.36 -2.39
C ARG A 437 7.51 -10.19 -3.40
N THR A 438 7.80 -9.53 -4.51
CA THR A 438 6.88 -9.52 -5.65
C THR A 438 7.02 -10.84 -6.41
N LEU A 439 5.89 -11.49 -6.68
CA LEU A 439 5.79 -12.65 -7.54
C LEU A 439 5.09 -12.21 -8.83
N LEU A 440 5.80 -12.23 -9.95
CA LEU A 440 5.24 -12.03 -11.27
C LEU A 440 4.67 -13.36 -11.78
N ILE A 441 3.40 -13.35 -12.17
CA ILE A 441 2.64 -14.48 -12.71
C ILE A 441 2.32 -14.17 -14.17
N GLU A 442 2.95 -14.87 -15.10
CA GLU A 442 2.67 -14.75 -16.53
C GLU A 442 1.93 -15.98 -17.05
N SER A 443 0.71 -15.77 -17.55
CA SER A 443 -0.06 -16.80 -18.24
C SER A 443 0.52 -16.96 -19.65
N LYS A 444 1.22 -18.06 -19.92
CA LYS A 444 1.99 -18.21 -21.17
C LYS A 444 1.16 -18.76 -22.33
N ARG A 445 0.57 -19.94 -22.12
CA ARG A 445 -0.14 -20.69 -23.17
C ARG A 445 -1.09 -21.72 -22.58
N ARG A 446 -2.05 -22.16 -23.40
CA ARG A 446 -2.86 -23.35 -23.17
C ARG A 446 -2.16 -24.59 -23.73
N GLU A 447 -2.13 -25.66 -22.98
CA GLU A 447 -1.61 -26.96 -23.44
C GLU A 447 -2.31 -28.12 -22.73
N THR A 448 -2.28 -29.29 -23.36
CA THR A 448 -2.78 -30.52 -22.75
C THR A 448 -1.67 -31.19 -21.97
N ILE A 449 -1.90 -31.43 -20.68
CA ILE A 449 -0.98 -32.20 -19.83
C ILE A 449 -1.56 -33.57 -19.52
N GLU A 450 -0.69 -34.53 -19.26
CA GLU A 450 -1.08 -35.86 -18.79
C GLU A 450 -0.86 -35.97 -17.28
N LEU A 451 -1.93 -36.34 -16.56
CA LEU A 451 -1.95 -36.60 -15.13
C LEU A 451 -2.66 -37.92 -14.85
N ASN A 452 -1.99 -38.86 -14.18
CA ASN A 452 -2.53 -40.19 -13.86
C ASN A 452 -3.18 -40.91 -15.08
N GLY A 453 -2.62 -40.74 -16.28
CA GLY A 453 -3.13 -41.34 -17.53
C GLY A 453 -4.30 -40.57 -18.18
N GLN A 454 -4.71 -39.44 -17.62
CA GLN A 454 -5.75 -38.57 -18.18
C GLN A 454 -5.14 -37.34 -18.85
N LYS A 455 -5.66 -36.98 -20.03
CA LYS A 455 -5.29 -35.76 -20.75
C LYS A 455 -6.20 -34.61 -20.34
N ILE A 456 -5.62 -33.52 -19.86
CA ILE A 456 -6.36 -32.38 -19.28
C ILE A 456 -5.86 -31.08 -19.88
N SER A 457 -6.80 -30.21 -20.31
CA SER A 457 -6.47 -28.86 -20.77
C SER A 457 -6.04 -27.98 -19.60
N ALA A 458 -4.88 -27.35 -19.73
CA ALA A 458 -4.28 -26.53 -18.70
C ALA A 458 -3.69 -25.24 -19.27
N ILE A 459 -3.65 -24.20 -18.43
CA ILE A 459 -2.92 -22.97 -18.68
C ILE A 459 -1.60 -23.05 -17.92
N MET A 460 -0.48 -22.86 -18.63
CA MET A 460 0.85 -22.81 -18.02
C MET A 460 1.16 -21.39 -17.54
N LEU A 461 1.37 -21.27 -16.23
CA LEU A 461 1.80 -20.05 -15.53
C LEU A 461 3.31 -20.11 -15.29
N GLN A 462 4.00 -19.05 -15.69
CA GLN A 462 5.38 -18.79 -15.30
C GLN A 462 5.40 -17.85 -14.10
N LEU A 463 6.07 -18.29 -13.03
CA LEU A 463 6.15 -17.58 -11.75
C LEU A 463 7.60 -17.13 -11.53
N THR A 464 7.85 -15.83 -11.48
CA THR A 464 9.20 -15.26 -11.29
C THR A 464 9.24 -14.22 -10.18
N VAL A 465 10.41 -14.05 -9.56
CA VAL A 465 10.63 -13.03 -8.52
C VAL A 465 11.59 -11.99 -9.09
N PRO A 466 11.11 -10.85 -9.61
CA PRO A 466 11.93 -9.92 -10.40
C PRO A 466 13.07 -9.29 -9.58
N ASP A 467 12.93 -9.20 -8.26
CA ASP A 467 13.93 -8.60 -7.37
C ASP A 467 15.11 -9.54 -7.06
N ASP A 468 15.12 -10.76 -7.61
CA ASP A 468 16.25 -11.69 -7.57
C ASP A 468 17.10 -11.55 -8.86
N PRO A 469 18.43 -11.34 -8.77
CA PRO A 469 19.32 -11.30 -9.94
C PRO A 469 19.21 -12.53 -10.85
N GLN A 470 18.77 -13.66 -10.30
CA GLN A 470 18.41 -14.86 -11.05
C GLN A 470 16.91 -15.16 -10.87
N SER A 471 16.06 -14.20 -11.26
CA SER A 471 14.60 -14.20 -11.06
C SER A 471 13.85 -15.44 -11.55
N ASP A 472 14.43 -16.22 -12.47
CA ASP A 472 13.89 -17.49 -12.98
C ASP A 472 14.78 -18.71 -12.66
N ARG A 473 15.69 -18.61 -11.69
CA ARG A 473 16.61 -19.71 -11.30
C ARG A 473 15.87 -20.99 -10.93
N LEU A 474 14.78 -20.83 -10.18
CA LEU A 474 13.94 -21.95 -9.74
C LEU A 474 13.03 -22.47 -10.84
N GLN A 475 12.96 -21.82 -12.02
CA GLN A 475 12.04 -22.16 -13.10
C GLN A 475 10.64 -22.56 -12.60
N LEU A 476 10.08 -21.75 -11.70
CA LEU A 476 8.82 -22.09 -11.05
C LEU A 476 7.70 -21.98 -12.10
N ARG A 477 7.02 -23.09 -12.34
CA ARG A 477 5.91 -23.22 -13.28
C ARG A 477 4.72 -23.85 -12.58
N MET A 478 3.52 -23.38 -12.89
CA MET A 478 2.28 -23.97 -12.42
C MET A 478 1.36 -24.19 -13.60
N TRP A 479 0.71 -25.35 -13.66
CA TRP A 479 -0.36 -25.64 -14.60
C TRP A 479 -1.65 -25.61 -13.85
N VAL A 480 -2.59 -24.79 -14.30
CA VAL A 480 -3.94 -24.71 -13.77
C VAL A 480 -4.93 -25.20 -14.81
N GLY A 481 -6.05 -25.80 -14.40
CA GLY A 481 -7.10 -26.22 -15.34
C GLY A 481 -7.63 -25.05 -16.16
N ASP A 482 -7.88 -25.26 -17.45
CA ASP A 482 -8.50 -24.28 -18.37
C ASP A 482 -10.04 -24.34 -18.24
N ASP A 483 -10.54 -24.35 -17.00
CA ASP A 483 -11.96 -24.33 -16.65
C ASP A 483 -12.21 -23.33 -15.52
N SER A 484 -13.46 -23.08 -15.17
CA SER A 484 -13.82 -22.08 -14.16
C SER A 484 -13.31 -22.39 -12.75
N ARG A 485 -12.82 -23.61 -12.49
CA ARG A 485 -12.26 -24.00 -11.18
C ARG A 485 -10.79 -23.64 -11.07
N HIS A 486 -10.10 -23.48 -12.21
CA HIS A 486 -8.67 -23.23 -12.30
C HIS A 486 -7.83 -24.13 -11.38
N LEU A 487 -8.19 -25.42 -11.29
CA LEU A 487 -7.55 -26.36 -10.36
C LEU A 487 -6.03 -26.36 -10.55
N PRO A 488 -5.20 -26.20 -9.50
CA PRO A 488 -3.75 -26.32 -9.63
C PRO A 488 -3.38 -27.79 -9.92
N LEU A 489 -3.10 -28.09 -11.18
CA LEU A 489 -2.91 -29.43 -11.69
C LEU A 489 -1.48 -29.94 -11.52
N ARG A 490 -0.49 -29.07 -11.74
CA ARG A 490 0.93 -29.40 -11.59
C ARG A 490 1.71 -28.18 -11.12
N ILE A 491 2.67 -28.39 -10.23
CA ILE A 491 3.67 -27.39 -9.83
C ILE A 491 5.05 -27.96 -10.15
N SER A 492 5.92 -27.20 -10.79
CA SER A 492 7.28 -27.62 -11.14
C SER A 492 8.28 -26.55 -10.74
N ALA A 493 9.44 -26.97 -10.25
CA ALA A 493 10.56 -26.08 -9.92
C ALA A 493 11.89 -26.82 -10.02
N VAL A 494 12.99 -26.10 -10.20
CA VAL A 494 14.36 -26.60 -10.04
C VAL A 494 14.77 -26.34 -8.59
N THR A 495 15.02 -27.42 -7.86
CA THR A 495 15.46 -27.40 -6.45
C THR A 495 16.95 -27.75 -6.35
N GLU A 496 17.53 -27.66 -5.15
CA GLU A 496 18.90 -28.11 -4.88
C GLU A 496 19.09 -29.61 -5.12
N LEU A 497 18.00 -30.39 -5.04
CA LEU A 497 17.99 -31.84 -5.32
C LEU A 497 17.73 -32.15 -6.81
N GLY A 498 17.62 -31.11 -7.66
CA GLY A 498 17.29 -31.22 -9.07
C GLY A 498 15.84 -30.79 -9.39
N PRO A 499 15.39 -31.00 -10.64
CA PRO A 499 14.02 -30.70 -11.05
C PRO A 499 13.01 -31.48 -10.21
N ALA A 500 12.05 -30.78 -9.63
CA ALA A 500 10.95 -31.34 -8.86
C ALA A 500 9.63 -31.00 -9.56
N ARG A 501 8.69 -31.93 -9.54
CA ARG A 501 7.30 -31.65 -9.91
C ARG A 501 6.33 -32.29 -8.91
N ALA A 502 5.22 -31.62 -8.66
CA ALA A 502 4.10 -32.11 -7.89
C ALA A 502 2.87 -32.19 -8.80
N ASP A 503 2.33 -33.39 -8.98
CA ASP A 503 1.20 -33.67 -9.87
C ASP A 503 -0.04 -33.97 -9.03
N LEU A 504 -1.16 -33.31 -9.35
CA LEU A 504 -2.45 -33.56 -8.71
C LEU A 504 -2.88 -34.99 -8.98
N ILE A 505 -3.26 -35.71 -7.92
CA ILE A 505 -3.85 -37.03 -7.98
C ILE A 505 -5.33 -36.88 -8.29
N ILE A 506 -5.73 -37.38 -9.45
CA ILE A 506 -7.14 -37.45 -9.82
C ILE A 506 -7.65 -38.82 -9.42
N LEU A 507 -8.41 -38.85 -8.32
CA LEU A 507 -9.11 -40.07 -7.93
C LEU A 507 -10.23 -40.31 -8.95
N PRO A 508 -10.38 -41.52 -9.51
CA PRO A 508 -11.53 -41.84 -10.33
C PRO A 508 -12.79 -41.60 -9.49
N ALA A 509 -13.76 -40.88 -10.05
CA ALA A 509 -15.04 -40.64 -9.38
C ALA A 509 -15.61 -42.02 -9.00
N SER A 510 -15.83 -42.24 -7.70
CA SER A 510 -16.58 -43.40 -7.25
C SER A 510 -17.96 -43.28 -7.90
N SER A 511 -18.33 -44.24 -8.74
CA SER A 511 -19.71 -44.36 -9.21
C SER A 511 -20.59 -44.59 -7.98
N GLN A 512 -21.22 -43.52 -7.49
CA GLN A 512 -22.35 -43.59 -6.56
C GLN A 512 -23.64 -43.67 -7.35
#